data_AF-A0A1J3G5U9-F1
#
_entry.id   AF-A0A1J3G5U9-F1
#
_cell.length_a   1.000
_cell.length_b   1.000
_cell.length_c   1.000
_cell.angle_alpha   90.00
_cell.angle_beta   90.00
_cell.angle_gamma   90.00
#
_symmetry.space_group_name_H-M   'P 1'
#
loop_
_entity.id
_entity.type
_entity.pdbx_description
1 polymer ?
#
loop_
_entity_poly.entity_id
_entity_poly.type
_entity_poly.pdbx_seq_one_letter_code
_entity_poly.pdbx_strand_id
1 'polypeptide(L)'
;MNGGDEVGASSDLPPPLDWRFSQVFGERSAGEEVQEVDIISAIEFDKSGDHLATGDRGGRVVLFERTYSKNTSGDRRDLEETDYPLRHPEFRYKTEFQSHEPEFDYLKSLE
;
A
#
# COMPACT_ATOMS: atom_id res chain seq x y z
N MET A 1 -52.26 -4.74 -28.98
CA MET A 1 -52.05 -5.29 -27.62
C MET A 1 -50.56 -5.37 -27.40
N ASN A 2 -50.07 -4.59 -26.44
CA ASN A 2 -48.74 -4.52 -25.82
C ASN A 2 -47.51 -4.97 -26.64
N GLY A 3 -46.80 -3.98 -27.18
CA GLY A 3 -45.36 -4.08 -27.40
C GLY A 3 -44.65 -4.03 -26.05
N GLY A 4 -43.78 -5.00 -25.78
CA GLY A 4 -43.01 -5.09 -24.55
C GLY A 4 -41.93 -4.01 -24.52
N ASP A 5 -41.91 -3.23 -23.44
CA ASP A 5 -40.76 -2.44 -23.03
C ASP A 5 -39.69 -3.40 -22.49
N GLU A 6 -38.71 -3.73 -23.32
CA GLU A 6 -37.44 -4.25 -22.84
C GLU A 6 -36.62 -3.06 -22.34
N VAL A 7 -36.75 -2.77 -21.05
CA VAL A 7 -35.87 -1.84 -20.33
C VAL A 7 -34.45 -2.39 -20.39
N GLY A 8 -33.68 -1.93 -21.37
CA GLY A 8 -32.24 -2.14 -21.45
C GLY A 8 -31.60 -1.54 -20.21
N ALA A 9 -31.24 -2.39 -19.24
CA ALA A 9 -30.44 -2.00 -18.10
C ALA A 9 -29.08 -1.51 -18.61
N SER A 10 -28.82 -0.20 -18.54
CA SER A 10 -27.48 0.33 -18.71
C SER A 10 -26.62 -0.22 -17.58
N SER A 11 -25.65 -1.06 -17.94
CA SER A 11 -24.62 -1.53 -17.02
C SER A 11 -23.65 -0.38 -16.76
N ASP A 12 -24.05 0.58 -15.92
CA ASP A 12 -23.20 1.68 -15.46
C ASP A 12 -22.20 1.18 -14.40
N LEU A 13 -21.31 0.28 -14.82
CA LEU A 13 -20.13 -0.05 -14.03
C LEU A 13 -19.05 0.99 -14.32
N PRO A 14 -18.36 1.52 -13.28
CA PRO A 14 -17.24 2.42 -13.49
C PRO A 14 -16.19 1.74 -14.37
N PRO A 15 -15.46 2.51 -15.20
CA PRO A 15 -14.39 1.97 -16.01
C PRO A 15 -13.35 1.28 -15.09
N PRO A 16 -12.72 0.21 -15.58
CA PRO A 16 -11.70 -0.50 -14.81
C PRO A 16 -10.53 0.44 -14.48
N LEU A 17 -9.94 0.26 -13.30
CA LEU A 17 -8.77 1.00 -12.86
C LEU A 17 -7.55 0.64 -13.72
N ASP A 18 -6.79 1.66 -14.14
CA ASP A 18 -5.51 1.49 -14.83
C ASP A 18 -4.36 1.37 -13.81
N TRP A 19 -4.03 0.14 -13.42
CA TRP A 19 -2.98 -0.14 -12.45
C TRP A 19 -1.59 0.02 -13.07
N ARG A 20 -0.72 0.77 -12.40
CA ARG A 20 0.66 1.01 -12.82
C ARG A 20 1.63 0.65 -11.71
N PHE A 21 2.81 0.14 -12.08
CA PHE A 21 3.91 -0.05 -11.15
C PHE A 21 4.39 1.32 -10.62
N SER A 22 4.60 1.42 -9.31
CA SER A 22 5.04 2.67 -8.65
C SER A 22 6.32 2.46 -7.84
N GLN A 23 6.31 1.57 -6.85
CA GLN A 23 7.44 1.36 -5.94
C GLN A 23 7.60 -0.12 -5.58
N VAL A 24 8.83 -0.49 -5.21
CA VAL A 24 9.19 -1.78 -4.62
C VAL A 24 10.12 -1.54 -3.44
N PHE A 25 9.93 -2.28 -2.36
CA PHE A 25 10.78 -2.26 -1.17
C PHE A 25 11.32 -3.67 -0.90
N GLY A 26 12.47 -3.76 -0.22
CA GLY A 26 13.11 -5.04 0.09
C GLY A 26 13.81 -5.67 -1.11
N GLU A 27 14.42 -4.85 -1.97
CA GLU A 27 15.17 -5.33 -3.14
C GLU A 27 16.35 -6.21 -2.66
N ARG A 28 16.38 -7.45 -3.15
CA ARG A 28 17.33 -8.49 -2.76
C ARG A 28 18.49 -8.55 -3.72
N SER A 29 19.66 -8.93 -3.21
CA SER A 29 20.76 -9.29 -4.09
C SER A 29 20.42 -10.59 -4.85
N ALA A 30 20.89 -10.72 -6.10
CA ALA A 30 20.65 -11.93 -6.89
C ALA A 30 21.22 -13.16 -6.15
N GLY A 31 20.35 -14.14 -5.85
CA GLY A 31 20.71 -15.37 -5.14
C GLY A 31 20.41 -15.39 -3.64
N GLU A 32 19.83 -14.32 -3.08
CA GLU A 32 19.43 -14.27 -1.67
C GLU A 32 18.05 -14.90 -1.45
N GLU A 33 17.99 -15.93 -0.60
CA GLU A 33 16.74 -16.63 -0.25
C GLU A 33 15.84 -15.77 0.66
N VAL A 34 14.52 -15.95 0.53
CA VAL A 34 13.53 -15.31 1.39
C VAL A 34 13.55 -15.96 2.76
N GLN A 35 14.10 -15.27 3.75
CA GLN A 35 13.97 -15.68 5.14
C GLN A 35 12.51 -15.64 5.55
N GLU A 36 12.05 -16.68 6.23
CA GLU A 36 10.66 -16.80 6.66
C GLU A 36 10.24 -15.64 7.56
N VAL A 37 11.14 -15.18 8.44
CA VAL A 37 10.91 -14.04 9.34
C VAL A 37 10.71 -12.71 8.60
N ASP A 38 11.20 -12.59 7.36
CA ASP A 38 11.05 -11.39 6.53
C ASP A 38 9.77 -11.42 5.66
N ILE A 39 8.98 -12.49 5.72
CA ILE A 39 7.73 -12.58 4.95
C ILE A 39 6.70 -11.65 5.56
N ILE A 40 6.28 -10.65 4.78
CA ILE A 40 5.19 -9.74 5.14
C ILE A 40 3.90 -10.54 5.35
N SER A 41 3.32 -10.41 6.53
CA SER A 41 2.11 -11.10 6.98
C SER A 41 0.89 -10.19 7.03
N ALA A 42 1.10 -8.87 7.19
CA ALA A 42 0.05 -7.87 7.24
C ALA A 42 0.48 -6.54 6.61
N ILE A 43 -0.47 -5.80 6.05
CA ILE A 43 -0.27 -4.45 5.51
C ILE A 43 -1.52 -3.60 5.80
N GLU A 44 -1.33 -2.37 6.25
CA GLU A 44 -2.44 -1.46 6.58
C GLU A 44 -2.05 0.00 6.37
N PHE A 45 -2.97 0.78 5.77
CA PHE A 45 -2.87 2.24 5.74
C PHE A 45 -3.58 2.84 6.95
N ASP A 46 -3.08 3.96 7.45
CA ASP A 46 -3.88 4.77 8.36
C ASP A 46 -5.09 5.42 7.64
N LYS A 47 -6.00 6.01 8.41
CA LYS A 47 -7.24 6.57 7.86
C LYS A 47 -7.01 7.74 6.91
N SER A 48 -5.89 8.46 7.02
CA SER A 48 -5.57 9.55 6.09
C SER A 48 -4.86 9.06 4.83
N GLY A 49 -4.27 7.85 4.87
CA GLY A 49 -3.43 7.31 3.80
C GLY A 49 -2.03 7.93 3.77
N ASP A 50 -1.62 8.64 4.82
CA ASP A 50 -0.29 9.22 4.93
C ASP A 50 0.73 8.23 5.47
N HIS A 51 0.27 7.19 6.18
CA HIS A 51 1.13 6.15 6.71
C HIS A 51 0.72 4.78 6.19
N LEU A 52 1.74 3.96 5.91
CA LEU A 52 1.60 2.56 5.53
C LEU A 52 2.43 1.72 6.49
N ALA A 53 1.80 0.80 7.20
CA ALA A 53 2.47 -0.15 8.08
C ALA A 53 2.51 -1.53 7.41
N THR A 54 3.63 -2.24 7.57
CA THR A 54 3.78 -3.65 7.22
C THR A 54 4.26 -4.43 8.44
N GLY A 55 3.64 -5.57 8.71
CA GLY A 55 4.12 -6.55 9.69
C GLY A 55 4.68 -7.78 8.99
N ASP A 56 5.74 -8.38 9.54
CA ASP A 56 6.30 -9.64 9.05
C ASP A 56 6.11 -10.81 10.03
N ARG A 57 6.50 -12.02 9.62
CA ARG A 57 6.43 -13.21 10.49
C ARG A 57 7.44 -13.19 11.62
N GLY A 58 8.50 -12.40 11.50
CA GLY A 58 9.47 -12.16 12.57
C GLY A 58 8.95 -11.24 13.67
N GLY A 59 7.73 -10.72 13.54
CA GLY A 59 7.12 -9.85 14.54
C GLY A 59 7.57 -8.39 14.45
N ARG A 60 8.30 -7.99 13.40
CA ARG A 60 8.67 -6.60 13.16
C ARG A 60 7.52 -5.86 12.49
N VAL A 61 7.40 -4.58 12.82
CA VAL A 61 6.53 -3.63 12.12
C VAL A 61 7.38 -2.54 11.51
N VAL A 62 7.23 -2.33 10.20
CA VAL A 62 7.86 -1.26 9.45
C VAL A 62 6.79 -0.24 9.06
N LEU A 63 7.06 1.03 9.36
CA LEU A 63 6.19 2.15 9.04
C LEU A 63 6.82 2.98 7.93
N PHE A 64 6.02 3.26 6.91
CA PHE A 64 6.34 4.16 5.83
C PHE A 64 5.45 5.40 5.91
N GLU A 65 5.97 6.54 5.45
CA GLU A 65 5.21 7.77 5.29
C GLU A 65 5.16 8.21 3.84
N ARG A 66 4.01 8.74 3.45
CA ARG A 66 3.78 9.33 2.14
C ARG A 66 4.63 10.58 1.99
N THR A 67 5.44 10.60 0.95
CA THR A 67 6.15 11.79 0.50
C THR A 67 5.26 12.61 -0.42
N TYR A 68 5.21 13.90 -0.15
CA TYR A 68 4.66 14.87 -1.08
C TYR A 68 5.82 15.37 -1.94
N SER A 69 5.82 15.02 -3.23
CA SER A 69 6.82 15.50 -4.17
C SER A 69 6.70 17.02 -4.32
N LYS A 70 7.42 17.77 -3.48
CA LYS A 70 7.55 19.22 -3.56
C LYS A 70 8.46 19.60 -4.72
N ASN A 71 8.00 19.37 -5.94
CA ASN A 71 8.46 20.13 -7.10
C ASN A 71 7.39 21.17 -7.41
N THR A 72 7.31 22.17 -6.53
CA THR A 72 6.68 23.47 -6.82
C THR A 72 7.76 24.54 -6.71
N SER A 73 8.86 24.33 -7.43
CA SER A 73 9.68 25.43 -7.91
C SER A 73 9.30 25.71 -9.36
N GLY A 74 8.26 26.53 -9.53
CA GLY A 74 7.99 27.29 -10.75
C GLY A 74 7.04 26.66 -11.77
N ASP A 75 5.75 26.97 -11.69
CA ASP A 75 5.10 27.95 -12.57
C ASP A 75 3.70 28.25 -12.02
N ARG A 76 3.21 29.50 -12.15
CA ARG A 76 1.89 29.93 -11.62
C ARG A 76 0.69 29.26 -12.32
N ARG A 77 0.94 28.37 -13.29
CA ARG A 77 -0.06 27.69 -14.11
C ARG A 77 -0.56 26.37 -13.52
N ASP A 78 0.18 25.77 -12.59
CA ASP A 78 -0.21 24.48 -11.97
C ASP A 78 -1.17 24.64 -10.76
N LEU A 79 -1.55 25.88 -10.41
CA LEU A 79 -2.46 26.17 -9.30
C LEU A 79 -3.94 26.15 -9.69
N GLU A 80 -4.26 26.11 -10.99
CA GLU A 80 -5.64 26.20 -11.49
C GLU A 80 -6.21 24.86 -11.97
N GLU A 81 -5.43 23.79 -11.98
CA GLU A 81 -5.86 22.50 -12.51
C GLU A 81 -5.31 21.37 -11.63
N THR A 82 -6.09 20.92 -10.63
CA THR A 82 -6.41 19.49 -10.37
C THR A 82 -6.90 19.23 -8.95
N ASP A 83 -8.15 18.75 -8.83
CA ASP A 83 -8.67 18.01 -7.66
C ASP A 83 -8.05 16.59 -7.51
N TYR A 84 -6.96 16.30 -8.23
CA TYR A 84 -6.27 15.02 -8.25
C TYR A 84 -4.76 15.25 -8.17
N PRO A 85 -4.03 14.62 -7.24
CA PRO A 85 -2.58 14.74 -7.22
C PRO A 85 -2.01 14.21 -8.54
N LEU A 86 -1.43 15.11 -9.35
CA LEU A 86 -0.83 14.84 -10.66
C LEU A 86 0.33 13.81 -10.64
N ARG A 87 0.71 13.30 -9.46
CA ARG A 87 1.71 12.26 -9.28
C ARG A 87 1.23 11.20 -8.29
N HIS A 88 1.50 9.93 -8.64
CA HIS A 88 1.27 8.78 -7.78
C HIS A 88 1.99 8.97 -6.43
N PRO A 89 1.35 8.62 -5.30
CA PRO A 89 1.98 8.74 -3.99
C PRO A 89 3.19 7.83 -3.88
N GLU A 90 4.30 8.38 -3.38
CA GLU A 90 5.51 7.63 -3.05
C GLU A 90 5.65 7.55 -1.54
N PHE A 91 5.90 6.35 -1.02
CA PHE A 91 6.16 6.09 0.38
C PHE A 91 7.66 6.02 0.65
N ARG A 92 8.08 6.44 1.82
CA ARG A 92 9.46 6.30 2.30
C ARG A 92 9.49 5.65 3.66
N TYR A 93 10.56 4.90 3.93
CA TYR A 93 10.79 4.34 5.26
C TYR A 93 10.80 5.47 6.30
N LYS A 94 10.01 5.29 7.36
CA LYS A 94 9.95 6.20 8.49
C LYS A 94 10.65 5.60 9.71
N THR A 95 10.20 4.42 10.14
CA THR A 95 10.74 3.73 11.31
C THR A 95 10.33 2.27 11.28
N GLU A 96 11.03 1.46 12.07
CA GLU A 96 10.62 0.10 12.41
C GLU A 96 10.70 -0.14 13.91
N PHE A 97 9.99 -1.15 14.39
CA PHE A 97 10.08 -1.63 15.77
C PHE A 97 9.70 -3.11 15.86
N GLN A 98 10.20 -3.78 16.89
CA GLN A 98 9.78 -5.13 17.22
C GLN A 98 8.44 -5.09 17.95
N SER A 99 7.41 -5.71 17.36
CA SER A 99 6.09 -5.82 18.00
C SER A 99 5.95 -7.07 18.86
N HIS A 100 6.52 -8.21 18.43
CA HIS A 100 6.43 -9.49 19.15
C HIS A 100 7.73 -10.26 19.01
N GLU A 101 8.16 -10.96 20.06
CA GLU A 101 9.25 -11.92 20.00
C GLU A 101 8.66 -13.34 20.03
N PRO A 102 9.34 -14.35 19.46
CA PRO A 102 8.97 -15.75 19.69
C PRO A 102 9.02 -16.06 21.19
N GLU A 103 7.98 -16.70 21.71
CA GLU A 103 7.90 -17.12 23.10
C GLU A 103 7.80 -18.64 23.18
N PHE A 104 8.63 -19.27 24.02
CA PHE A 104 8.59 -20.71 24.24
C PHE A 104 7.96 -21.03 25.60
N ASP A 105 6.87 -21.80 25.60
CA ASP A 105 6.24 -22.34 26.81
C ASP A 105 7.00 -23.60 27.24
N TYR A 106 7.87 -23.47 28.25
CA TYR A 106 8.66 -24.60 28.80
C TYR A 106 7.80 -25.73 29.39
N LEU A 107 6.61 -25.43 29.90
CA LEU A 107 5.76 -26.45 30.52
C LEU A 107 5.03 -27.27 29.45
N LYS A 108 4.71 -26.65 28.32
CA LYS A 108 4.00 -27.31 27.21
C LYS A 108 4.91 -27.72 26.07
N SER A 109 6.18 -27.31 26.10
CA SER A 109 7.13 -27.46 24.98
C SER A 109 6.55 -26.96 23.66
N LEU A 110 5.89 -25.80 23.72
CA LEU A 110 5.22 -25.18 22.58
C LEU A 110 5.91 -23.84 22.27
N GLU A 111 6.14 -23.61 20.99
CA GLU A 111 6.49 -22.31 20.41
C GLU A 111 5.23 -21.69 19.78
#